data_AF-A0A178USE4-F1
#
_entry.id   AF-A0A178USE4-F1
#
_cell.length_a   1.000
_cell.length_b   1.000
_cell.length_c   1.000
_cell.angle_alpha   90.00
_cell.angle_beta   90.00
_cell.angle_gamma   90.00
#
_symmetry.space_group_name_H-M   'P 1'
#
loop_
_entity.id
_entity.type
_entity.pdbx_description
1 polymer ?
#
loop_
_entity_poly.entity_id
_entity_poly.type
_entity_poly.pdbx_seq_one_letter_code
_entity_poly.pdbx_strand_id
1 'polypeptide(L)'
;MAKIISRFKIQQADDPETLDLEDKTQDYLSHKELLEIVQSKIEEAKGDNVSIESLISMEEQLKSALSVIRARKTELLMELVKNLQDKEKLLKEKNKVLASEVTEAQSLKRKETNLIILHVV
;
A
#
# COMPACT_ATOMS: atom_id res chain seq x y z
N MET A 1 -12.46 -8.62 -8.49
CA MET A 1 -11.00 -8.66 -8.23
C MET A 1 -10.15 -7.90 -9.26
N ALA A 2 -10.33 -8.09 -10.57
CA ALA A 2 -9.45 -7.50 -11.60
C ALA A 2 -9.25 -5.96 -11.53
N LYS A 3 -10.32 -5.20 -11.26
CA LYS A 3 -10.28 -3.72 -11.17
C LYS A 3 -9.47 -3.17 -9.97
N ILE A 4 -9.18 -4.00 -8.97
CA ILE A 4 -8.36 -3.59 -7.81
C ILE A 4 -6.88 -3.74 -8.16
N ILE A 5 -6.52 -4.85 -8.82
CA ILE A 5 -5.16 -5.14 -9.30
C ILE A 5 -4.72 -4.08 -10.33
N SER A 6 -5.61 -3.68 -11.24
CA SER A 6 -5.30 -2.64 -12.24
C SER A 6 -5.02 -1.28 -11.61
N ARG A 7 -5.71 -0.91 -10.53
CA ARG A 7 -5.46 0.36 -9.81
C ARG A 7 -4.12 0.34 -9.06
N PHE A 8 -3.77 -0.80 -8.48
CA PHE A 8 -2.49 -0.98 -7.77
C PHE A 8 -1.28 -0.88 -8.72
N LYS A 9 -1.41 -1.38 -9.95
CA LYS A 9 -0.36 -1.29 -10.99
C LYS A 9 -0.13 0.13 -11.52
N ILE A 10 -1.19 0.93 -11.63
CA ILE A 10 -1.10 2.32 -12.10
C ILE A 10 -0.47 3.21 -11.02
N GLN A 11 -0.76 2.96 -9.73
CA GLN A 11 -0.18 3.72 -8.61
C GLN A 11 1.34 3.50 -8.46
N GLN A 12 1.85 2.34 -8.89
CA GLN A 12 3.26 1.96 -8.79
C GLN A 12 4.15 2.65 -9.85
N ALA A 13 3.57 3.15 -10.95
CA ALA A 13 4.34 3.76 -12.05
C ALA A 13 4.72 5.23 -11.81
N ASP A 14 4.06 5.91 -10.86
CA ASP A 14 4.22 7.35 -10.61
C ASP A 14 4.97 7.67 -9.29
N ASP A 15 5.53 6.66 -8.61
CA ASP A 15 6.27 6.85 -7.35
C ASP A 15 7.79 6.77 -7.57
N PRO A 16 8.54 7.89 -7.52
CA PRO A 16 9.99 7.90 -7.71
C PRO A 16 10.77 7.24 -6.56
N GLU A 17 10.09 6.74 -5.53
CA GLU A 17 10.68 6.13 -4.33
C GLU A 17 10.74 4.59 -4.38
N THR A 18 10.45 3.98 -5.54
CA THR A 18 10.54 2.50 -5.72
C THR A 18 11.97 1.99 -5.92
N LEU A 19 12.96 2.87 -6.09
CA LEU A 19 14.34 2.49 -6.43
C LEU A 19 15.18 1.94 -5.26
N ASP A 20 14.73 2.03 -4.01
CA ASP A 20 15.54 1.62 -2.83
C ASP A 20 15.05 0.32 -2.16
N LEU A 21 13.96 -0.28 -2.64
CA LEU A 21 13.45 -1.56 -2.13
C LEU A 21 13.84 -2.77 -3.01
N GLU A 22 14.36 -2.52 -4.20
CA GLU A 22 14.71 -3.57 -5.17
C GLU A 22 16.08 -4.20 -4.86
N ASP A 23 16.95 -3.50 -4.11
CA ASP A 23 18.32 -3.98 -3.78
C ASP A 23 18.36 -5.04 -2.65
N LYS A 24 17.21 -5.41 -2.07
CA LYS A 24 17.13 -6.44 -1.00
C LYS A 24 16.36 -7.70 -1.38
N THR A 25 15.85 -7.80 -2.61
CA THR A 25 15.02 -8.95 -3.03
C THR A 25 15.71 -9.90 -3.98
N GLN A 26 17.00 -9.68 -4.29
CA GLN A 26 17.70 -10.42 -5.34
C GLN A 26 18.17 -11.84 -4.95
N ASP A 27 17.99 -12.25 -3.69
CA ASP A 27 18.38 -13.59 -3.21
C ASP A 27 17.19 -14.48 -2.81
N TYR A 28 15.97 -14.14 -3.22
CA TYR A 28 14.81 -15.00 -2.96
C TYR A 28 14.57 -15.96 -4.12
N LEU A 29 14.70 -17.25 -3.80
CA LEU A 29 14.22 -18.34 -4.65
C LEU A 29 12.76 -18.08 -5.07
N SER A 30 12.46 -18.34 -6.33
CA SER A 30 11.11 -18.30 -6.87
C SER A 30 10.18 -19.19 -6.03
N HIS A 31 8.90 -18.82 -5.97
CA HIS A 31 7.87 -19.63 -5.31
C HIS A 31 7.87 -21.10 -5.77
N LYS A 32 8.22 -21.33 -7.04
CA LYS A 32 8.35 -22.67 -7.60
C LYS A 32 9.54 -23.44 -7.01
N GLU A 33 10.68 -22.78 -6.90
CA GLU A 33 11.91 -23.35 -6.36
C GLU A 33 11.77 -23.66 -4.86
N LEU A 34 11.10 -22.78 -4.11
CA LEU A 34 10.74 -23.02 -2.72
C LEU A 34 9.83 -24.25 -2.56
N LEU A 35 8.86 -24.41 -3.45
CA LEU A 35 7.93 -25.54 -3.42
C LEU A 35 8.64 -26.87 -3.73
N GLU A 36 9.53 -26.88 -4.71
CA GLU A 36 10.36 -28.05 -5.06
C GLU A 36 11.29 -28.44 -3.89
N ILE A 37 11.91 -27.47 -3.21
CA ILE A 37 12.76 -27.74 -2.03
C ILE A 37 11.95 -28.33 -0.87
N VAL A 38 10.78 -27.77 -0.59
CA VAL A 38 9.89 -28.28 0.46
C VAL A 38 9.43 -29.71 0.12
N GLN A 39 9.09 -29.97 -1.14
CA GLN A 39 8.65 -31.29 -1.57
C GLN A 39 9.79 -32.32 -1.53
N SER A 40 11.00 -31.97 -1.98
CA SER A 40 12.18 -32.84 -1.85
C SER A 40 12.50 -33.18 -0.40
N LYS A 41 12.45 -32.20 0.53
CA LYS A 41 12.69 -32.46 1.96
C LYS A 41 11.62 -33.35 2.59
N ILE A 42 10.37 -33.23 2.16
CA ILE A 42 9.28 -34.11 2.62
C ILE A 42 9.49 -35.54 2.11
N GLU A 43 9.91 -35.72 0.85
CA GLU A 43 10.19 -37.04 0.29
C GLU A 43 11.46 -37.68 0.89
N GLU A 44 12.51 -36.90 1.18
CA GLU A 44 13.70 -37.37 1.91
C GLU A 44 13.36 -37.79 3.35
N ALA A 45 12.47 -37.04 4.01
CA ALA A 45 12.00 -37.35 5.36
C ALA A 45 11.14 -38.63 5.41
N LYS A 46 10.60 -39.11 4.29
CA LYS A 46 9.91 -40.42 4.24
C LYS A 46 10.88 -41.61 4.32
N GLY A 47 12.18 -41.41 4.14
CA GLY A 47 13.20 -42.47 4.18
C GLY A 47 13.56 -42.96 5.57
N ASP A 48 13.44 -42.12 6.60
CA ASP A 48 13.71 -42.45 8.00
C ASP A 48 12.64 -41.81 8.88
N ASN A 49 12.03 -42.61 9.76
CA ASN A 49 10.92 -42.23 10.64
C ASN A 49 11.02 -40.79 11.18
N VAL A 50 10.29 -39.85 10.56
CA VAL A 50 10.10 -38.50 11.10
C VAL A 50 9.51 -38.65 12.49
N SER A 51 10.32 -38.34 13.51
CA SER A 51 9.86 -38.38 14.89
C SER A 51 8.70 -37.40 15.05
N ILE A 52 7.65 -37.83 15.77
CA ILE A 52 6.50 -36.99 16.15
C ILE A 52 6.99 -35.66 16.77
N GLU A 53 8.09 -35.70 17.51
CA GLU A 53 8.71 -34.51 18.12
C GLU A 53 9.20 -33.49 17.07
N SER A 54 9.74 -33.96 15.94
CA SER A 54 10.17 -33.08 14.85
C SER A 54 8.97 -32.45 14.11
N LEU A 55 7.87 -33.20 13.96
CA LEU A 55 6.61 -32.69 13.41
C LEU A 55 6.01 -31.61 14.32
N ILE A 56 6.00 -31.83 15.64
CA ILE A 56 5.53 -30.85 16.63
C ILE A 56 6.38 -29.58 16.56
N SER A 57 7.71 -29.71 16.56
CA SER A 57 8.61 -28.55 16.44
C SER A 57 8.37 -27.76 15.15
N MET A 58 8.14 -28.46 14.04
CA MET A 58 7.82 -27.81 12.77
C MET A 58 6.50 -27.06 12.82
N GLU A 59 5.45 -27.65 13.42
CA GLU A 59 4.15 -27.00 13.60
C GLU A 59 4.27 -25.73 14.44
N GLU A 60 5.04 -25.76 15.53
CA GLU A 60 5.30 -24.61 16.39
C GLU A 60 6.05 -23.49 15.65
N GLN A 61 7.08 -23.84 14.88
CA GLN A 61 7.80 -22.86 14.05
C GLN A 61 6.89 -22.21 13.02
N LEU A 62 6.03 -22.98 12.34
CA LEU A 62 5.05 -22.46 11.39
C LEU A 62 4.02 -21.54 12.07
N LYS A 63 3.51 -21.92 13.25
CA LYS A 63 2.61 -21.08 14.04
C LYS A 63 3.27 -19.76 14.43
N SER A 64 4.52 -19.80 14.88
CA SER A 64 5.30 -18.61 15.23
C SER A 64 5.53 -17.71 14.03
N ALA A 65 6.01 -18.26 12.90
CA ALA A 65 6.23 -17.52 11.67
C ALA A 65 4.93 -16.86 11.17
N LEU A 66 3.81 -17.59 11.19
CA LEU A 66 2.51 -17.06 10.82
C LEU A 66 2.05 -15.92 11.74
N SER A 67 2.34 -16.02 13.04
CA SER A 67 2.06 -14.95 14.01
C SER A 67 2.83 -13.68 13.68
N VAL A 68 4.14 -13.80 13.42
CA VAL A 68 5.01 -12.68 13.03
C VAL A 68 4.53 -12.05 11.71
N ILE A 69 4.20 -12.86 10.70
CA ILE A 69 3.67 -12.37 9.41
C ILE A 69 2.37 -11.59 9.63
N ARG A 70 1.45 -12.10 10.46
CA ARG A 70 0.20 -11.41 10.77
C ARG A 70 0.43 -10.09 11.49
N ALA A 71 1.35 -10.06 12.46
CA ALA A 71 1.72 -8.84 13.18
C ALA A 71 2.27 -7.79 12.20
N ARG A 72 3.23 -8.17 11.36
CA ARG A 72 3.83 -7.26 10.37
C ARG A 72 2.83 -6.77 9.34
N LYS A 73 1.94 -7.64 8.86
CA LYS A 73 0.86 -7.25 7.95
C LYS A 73 -0.07 -6.21 8.59
N THR A 74 -0.43 -6.39 9.85
CA THR A 74 -1.28 -5.44 10.59
C THR A 74 -0.58 -4.10 10.75
N GLU A 75 0.70 -4.10 11.14
CA GLU A 75 1.50 -2.89 11.29
C GLU A 75 1.54 -2.07 9.99
N LEU A 76 1.88 -2.70 8.87
CA LEU A 76 1.93 -2.05 7.56
C LEU A 76 0.56 -1.51 7.12
N LEU A 77 -0.52 -2.24 7.40
CA LEU A 77 -1.88 -1.76 7.10
C LEU A 77 -2.27 -0.55 7.95
N MET A 78 -1.89 -0.54 9.23
CA MET A 78 -2.12 0.62 10.12
C MET A 78 -1.35 1.85 9.65
N GLU A 79 -0.09 1.68 9.25
CA GLU A 79 0.73 2.74 8.68
C GLU A 79 0.11 3.30 7.39
N LEU A 80 -0.32 2.42 6.48
CA LEU A 80 -1.01 2.84 5.25
C LEU A 80 -2.31 3.62 5.56
N VAL A 81 -3.13 3.13 6.49
CA VAL A 81 -4.36 3.82 6.89
C VAL A 81 -4.05 5.21 7.43
N LYS A 82 -3.03 5.34 8.29
CA LYS A 82 -2.60 6.64 8.83
C LYS A 82 -2.15 7.60 7.72
N ASN A 83 -1.30 7.13 6.81
CA ASN A 83 -0.83 7.95 5.69
C ASN A 83 -1.98 8.43 4.80
N LEU A 84 -2.98 7.57 4.56
CA LEU A 84 -4.17 7.95 3.79
C LEU A 84 -5.02 8.98 4.53
N GLN A 85 -5.20 8.85 5.84
CA GLN A 85 -5.94 9.82 6.66
C GLN A 85 -5.25 11.20 6.67
N ASP A 86 -3.92 11.22 6.80
CA ASP A 86 -3.15 12.46 6.76
C ASP A 86 -3.25 13.14 5.38
N LYS A 87 -3.18 12.36 4.30
CA LYS A 87 -3.37 12.86 2.92
C LYS A 87 -4.79 13.38 2.70
N GLU A 88 -5.81 12.69 3.20
CA GLU A 88 -7.20 13.15 3.13
C GLU A 88 -7.38 14.50 3.86
N LYS A 89 -6.80 14.64 5.06
CA LYS A 89 -6.85 15.87 5.83
C LYS A 89 -6.19 17.03 5.08
N LEU A 90 -5.01 16.80 4.51
CA LEU A 90 -4.29 17.80 3.72
C LEU A 90 -5.10 18.24 2.48
N LEU A 91 -5.73 17.30 1.78
CA LEU A 91 -6.56 17.60 0.61
C LEU A 91 -7.82 18.38 1.00
N LYS A 92 -8.44 18.07 2.13
CA LYS A 92 -9.59 18.84 2.65
C LYS A 92 -9.21 20.29 2.94
N GLU A 93 -8.05 20.51 3.56
CA GLU A 93 -7.58 21.88 3.84
C GLU A 93 -7.26 22.64 2.55
N LYS A 94 -6.55 22.02 1.60
CA LYS A 94 -6.28 22.62 0.29
C LYS A 94 -7.57 22.97 -0.45
N ASN A 95 -8.56 22.08 -0.46
CA ASN A 95 -9.84 22.35 -1.10
C ASN A 95 -10.60 23.50 -0.43
N LYS A 96 -10.50 23.64 0.89
CA LYS A 96 -11.13 24.75 1.63
C LYS A 96 -10.53 26.09 1.21
N VAL A 97 -9.20 26.18 1.13
CA VAL A 97 -8.48 27.39 0.69
C VAL A 97 -8.84 27.72 -0.77
N LEU A 98 -8.78 26.74 -1.66
CA LEU A 98 -9.14 26.92 -3.07
C LEU A 98 -10.60 27.37 -3.23
N ALA A 99 -11.52 26.82 -2.44
CA ALA A 99 -12.92 27.24 -2.46
C ALA A 99 -13.07 28.70 -2.05
N SER A 100 -12.37 29.16 -1.00
CA SER A 100 -12.37 30.58 -0.63
C SER A 100 -11.82 31.47 -1.74
N GLU A 101 -10.66 31.12 -2.32
CA GLU A 101 -10.06 31.90 -3.41
C GLU A 101 -10.98 32.01 -4.62
N VAL A 102 -11.65 30.92 -5.01
CA VAL A 102 -12.64 30.92 -6.09
C VAL A 102 -13.81 31.84 -5.77
N THR A 103 -14.35 31.79 -4.54
CA THR A 103 -15.45 32.68 -4.14
C THR A 103 -15.05 34.16 -4.12
N GLU A 104 -13.84 34.47 -3.67
CA GLU A 104 -13.30 35.83 -3.67
C GLU A 104 -13.12 36.35 -5.11
N ALA A 105 -12.49 35.56 -5.98
CA ALA A 105 -12.31 35.90 -7.39
C ALA A 105 -13.64 36.13 -8.11
N GLN A 106 -14.66 35.31 -7.83
CA GLN A 106 -16.01 35.50 -8.37
C GLN A 106 -16.65 36.80 -7.86
N SER A 107 -16.46 37.14 -6.58
CA SER A 107 -16.99 38.37 -5.99
C SER A 107 -16.37 39.63 -6.61
N LEU A 108 -15.07 39.60 -6.90
CA LEU A 108 -14.34 40.69 -7.55
C LEU A 108 -14.82 40.88 -8.99
N LYS A 109 -14.89 39.81 -9.78
CA LYS A 109 -15.44 39.87 -11.14
C LYS A 109 -16.85 40.46 -11.16
N ARG A 110 -17.71 40.09 -10.21
CA ARG A 110 -19.08 40.62 -10.12
C ARG A 110 -19.09 42.13 -9.83
N LYS A 111 -18.21 42.62 -8.97
CA LYS A 111 -18.06 44.06 -8.68
C LYS A 111 -17.58 44.82 -9.92
N GLU A 112 -16.61 44.28 -10.66
CA GLU A 112 -16.12 44.88 -11.91
C GLU A 112 -17.23 44.96 -12.96
N THR A 113 -17.98 43.88 -13.20
CA THR A 113 -19.12 43.89 -14.14
C THR A 113 -20.16 44.93 -13.76
N ASN A 114 -20.50 45.03 -12.48
CA ASN A 114 -21.46 46.02 -11.99
C ASN A 114 -20.96 47.46 -12.19
N LEU A 115 -19.66 47.71 -11.95
CA LEU A 115 -19.05 49.03 -12.15
C LEU A 115 -19.06 49.44 -13.64
N ILE A 116 -18.78 48.50 -14.54
CA ILE A 116 -18.82 48.74 -16.00
C ILE A 116 -20.25 49.08 -16.44
N ILE A 117 -21.26 48.34 -15.97
CA ILE A 117 -22.66 48.62 -16.29
C ILE A 117 -23.06 50.02 -15.83
N LEU A 118 -22.62 50.45 -14.64
CA LEU A 118 -22.95 51.76 -14.09
C LEU A 118 -22.32 52.94 -14.86
N HIS A 119 -21.20 52.71 -15.57
CA HIS A 119 -20.53 53.75 -16.36
C HIS A 119 -21.04 53.84 -17.81
N VAL A 120 -21.83 52.87 -18.26
CA VAL A 120 -22.34 52.78 -19.64
C VAL A 120 -23.81 53.23 -19.76
N VAL A 121 -24.50 53.44 -18.63
CA VAL A 121 -25.88 53.97 -18.53
C VAL A 121 -25.84 55.42 -18.08
#